data_AF-A0AAV4FH32-F1
#
_entry.id   AF-A0AAV4FH32-F1
#
_cell.length_a   1.000
_cell.length_b   1.000
_cell.length_c   1.000
_cell.angle_alpha   90.00
_cell.angle_beta   90.00
_cell.angle_gamma   90.00
#
_symmetry.space_group_name_H-M   'P 1'
#
loop_
_entity.id
_entity.type
_entity.pdbx_description
1 polymer ?
#
loop_
_entity_poly.entity_id
_entity_poly.type
_entity_poly.pdbx_seq_one_letter_code
_entity_poly.pdbx_strand_id
1 'polypeptide(L)'
;MSIETVALKLPTFWTTCPSAWFAQTEAQFALRGITADETKYYHVVAALDAATASRSLAVISSPPPTCKYNTIKSFLTDAYGLSEAEKAATLLDIKELGDRKPSEVMDEMLALLGDHRPCFLFRHIFLRLLPEAIRAPLANSSHNSDYRALAKEADNLYNSLTPIGTVCTTVQQSMKSHADLSEIDSICWFHRKFGSNARRCTNPCKYFLTFKRKVNQGNGRADQH
;
A
#
# COMPACT_ATOMS: atom_id res chain seq x y z
N MET A 1 15.35 45.22 4.35
CA MET A 1 15.26 43.83 4.85
C MET A 1 15.34 42.91 3.66
N SER A 2 16.46 42.23 3.49
CA SER A 2 16.68 41.29 2.40
C SER A 2 15.92 40.02 2.71
N ILE A 3 14.86 39.74 1.95
CA ILE A 3 14.21 38.43 1.98
C ILE A 3 15.14 37.51 1.20
N GLU A 4 15.85 36.63 1.89
CA GLU A 4 16.49 35.49 1.26
C GLU A 4 15.40 34.63 0.64
N THR A 5 15.14 34.84 -0.65
CA THR A 5 14.22 34.03 -1.43
C THR A 5 14.85 32.66 -1.63
N VAL A 6 14.61 31.74 -0.69
CA VAL A 6 14.96 30.33 -0.87
C VAL A 6 14.24 29.82 -2.11
N ALA A 7 14.97 29.69 -3.21
CA ALA A 7 14.44 29.26 -4.50
C ALA A 7 13.68 27.95 -4.33
N LEU A 8 12.38 27.96 -4.64
CA LEU A 8 11.55 26.76 -4.61
C LEU A 8 11.97 25.85 -5.77
N LYS A 9 12.70 24.77 -5.45
CA LYS A 9 13.00 23.71 -6.41
C LYS A 9 12.03 22.54 -6.17
N LEU A 10 11.07 22.39 -7.08
CA LEU A 10 10.16 21.26 -7.06
C LEU A 10 10.84 19.99 -7.60
N PRO A 11 10.48 18.80 -7.08
CA PRO A 11 10.90 17.55 -7.70
C PRO A 11 10.24 17.40 -9.07
N THR A 12 10.86 16.61 -9.96
CA THR A 12 10.27 16.25 -11.24
C THR A 12 8.89 15.63 -11.04
N PHE A 13 7.95 15.96 -11.93
CA PHE A 13 6.57 15.47 -11.88
C PHE A 13 6.47 13.94 -11.82
N TRP A 14 5.59 13.41 -10.96
CA TRP A 14 5.39 11.97 -10.80
C TRP A 14 4.19 11.49 -11.63
N THR A 15 4.47 10.87 -12.77
CA THR A 15 3.44 10.29 -13.65
C THR A 15 2.74 9.08 -13.03
N THR A 16 3.36 8.39 -12.07
CA THR A 16 2.78 7.24 -11.37
C THR A 16 1.81 7.62 -10.27
N CYS A 17 1.94 8.83 -9.70
CA CYS A 17 1.05 9.33 -8.66
C CYS A 17 0.94 10.87 -8.70
N PRO A 18 0.22 11.42 -9.70
CA PRO A 18 0.07 12.87 -9.86
C PRO A 18 -0.52 13.57 -8.62
N SER A 19 -1.55 12.98 -8.01
CA SER A 19 -2.25 13.57 -6.86
C SER A 19 -1.33 13.76 -5.66
N ALA A 20 -0.45 12.80 -5.37
CA ALA A 20 0.52 12.90 -4.28
C ALA A 20 1.56 13.99 -4.55
N TRP A 21 2.04 14.08 -5.79
CA TRP A 21 2.99 15.13 -6.18
C TRP A 21 2.38 16.53 -6.03
N PHE A 22 1.12 16.72 -6.45
CA PHE A 22 0.43 18.00 -6.27
C PHE A 22 0.19 18.33 -4.80
N ALA A 23 -0.23 17.36 -3.97
CA ALA A 23 -0.40 17.58 -2.54
C ALA A 23 0.91 18.05 -1.88
N GLN A 24 2.04 17.44 -2.24
CA GLN A 24 3.35 17.86 -1.74
C GLN A 24 3.74 19.25 -2.25
N THR A 25 3.54 19.52 -3.53
CA THR A 25 3.85 20.80 -4.17
C THR A 25 3.03 21.95 -3.57
N GLU A 26 1.75 21.72 -3.29
CA GLU A 26 0.85 22.69 -2.65
C GLU A 26 1.27 23.00 -1.21
N ALA A 27 1.73 21.99 -0.47
CA ALA A 27 2.32 22.23 0.85
C ALA A 27 3.58 23.11 0.75
N GLN A 28 4.43 22.91 -0.26
CA GLN A 28 5.61 23.74 -0.48
C GLN A 28 5.25 25.19 -0.87
N PHE A 29 4.19 25.38 -1.65
CA PHE A 29 3.65 26.71 -1.95
C PHE A 29 3.12 27.40 -0.69
N ALA A 30 2.34 26.69 0.12
CA ALA A 30 1.78 27.22 1.36
C ALA A 30 2.88 27.68 2.33
N LEU A 31 3.92 26.86 2.52
CA LEU A 31 5.06 27.19 3.40
C LEU A 31 5.83 28.45 2.96
N ARG A 32 5.81 28.79 1.67
CA ARG A 32 6.49 29.96 1.10
C ARG A 32 5.57 31.14 0.79
N GLY A 33 4.29 31.03 1.16
CA GLY A 33 3.30 32.07 0.86
C GLY A 33 3.04 32.27 -0.64
N ILE A 34 3.31 31.27 -1.49
CA ILE A 34 3.04 31.34 -2.93
C ILE A 34 1.55 31.10 -3.16
N THR A 35 0.80 32.18 -3.32
CA THR A 35 -0.65 32.14 -3.51
C THR A 35 -1.08 32.42 -4.95
N ALA A 36 -0.30 33.21 -5.69
CA ALA A 36 -0.60 33.62 -7.05
C ALA A 36 -0.67 32.43 -8.03
N ASP A 37 -1.80 32.30 -8.73
CA ASP A 37 -2.09 31.25 -9.71
C ASP A 37 -1.00 31.14 -10.79
N GLU A 38 -0.58 32.28 -11.32
CA GLU A 38 0.46 32.36 -12.35
C GLU A 38 1.82 31.86 -11.87
N THR A 39 2.23 32.23 -10.65
CA THR A 39 3.49 31.76 -10.06
C THR A 39 3.46 30.25 -9.83
N LYS A 40 2.34 29.70 -9.33
CA LYS A 40 2.17 28.25 -9.17
C LYS A 40 2.24 27.53 -10.51
N TYR A 41 1.57 28.06 -11.54
CA TYR A 41 1.62 27.52 -12.89
C TYR A 41 3.05 27.41 -13.42
N TYR A 42 3.86 28.48 -13.32
CA TYR A 42 5.25 28.44 -13.80
C TYR A 42 6.12 27.45 -13.02
N HIS A 43 5.91 27.31 -11.71
CA HIS A 43 6.60 26.28 -10.93
C HIS A 43 6.25 24.87 -11.40
N VAL A 44 4.97 24.59 -11.71
CA VAL A 44 4.56 23.28 -12.24
C VAL A 44 5.20 23.02 -13.60
N VAL A 45 5.14 23.98 -14.53
CA VAL A 45 5.75 23.85 -15.87
C VAL A 45 7.26 23.58 -15.77
N ALA A 46 7.96 24.27 -14.86
CA ALA A 46 9.39 24.07 -14.63
C ALA A 46 9.74 22.69 -14.03
N ALA A 47 8.77 21.98 -13.44
CA ALA A 47 8.95 20.67 -12.85
C ALA A 47 8.62 19.50 -13.80
N LEU A 48 8.12 19.79 -15.01
CA LEU A 48 7.81 18.77 -16.00
C LEU A 48 9.09 18.31 -16.72
N ASP A 49 9.20 17.01 -16.96
CA ASP A 49 10.21 16.46 -17.85
C ASP A 49 9.81 16.64 -19.33
N ALA A 50 10.74 16.38 -20.25
CA ALA A 50 10.52 16.60 -21.68
C ALA A 50 9.32 15.81 -22.23
N ALA A 51 9.11 14.57 -21.75
CA ALA A 51 8.00 13.73 -22.18
C ALA A 51 6.65 14.29 -21.68
N THR A 52 6.57 14.67 -20.40
CA THR A 52 5.34 15.22 -19.84
C THR A 52 5.00 16.57 -20.43
N ALA A 53 5.99 17.47 -20.57
CA ALA A 53 5.83 18.78 -21.18
C ALA A 53 5.33 18.68 -22.62
N SER A 54 5.86 17.74 -23.40
CA SER A 54 5.43 17.49 -24.79
C SER A 54 3.97 17.04 -24.86
N ARG A 55 3.53 16.18 -23.95
CA ARG A 55 2.13 15.73 -23.88
C ARG A 55 1.16 16.83 -23.41
N SER A 56 1.63 17.77 -22.59
CA SER A 56 0.85 18.94 -22.13
C SER A 56 1.06 20.20 -22.98
N LEU A 57 1.69 20.10 -24.15
CA LEU A 57 2.11 21.27 -24.95
C LEU A 57 0.94 22.20 -25.30
N ALA A 58 -0.24 21.66 -25.59
CA ALA A 58 -1.43 22.46 -25.91
C ALA A 58 -1.82 23.39 -24.75
N VAL A 59 -1.76 22.86 -23.51
CA VAL A 59 -2.06 23.61 -22.29
C VAL A 59 -0.95 24.60 -21.94
N ILE A 60 0.30 24.26 -22.23
CA ILE A 60 1.46 25.11 -21.93
C ILE A 60 1.57 26.30 -22.91
N SER A 61 1.36 26.05 -24.20
CA SER A 61 1.54 27.05 -25.27
C SER A 61 0.39 28.04 -25.36
N SER A 62 -0.82 27.64 -24.96
CA SER A 62 -2.01 28.50 -24.97
C SER A 62 -2.75 28.39 -23.63
N PRO A 63 -2.16 28.87 -22.53
CA PRO A 63 -2.79 28.78 -21.22
C PRO A 63 -4.01 29.72 -21.13
N PRO A 64 -5.05 29.36 -20.35
CA PRO A 64 -6.20 30.23 -20.14
C PRO A 64 -5.81 31.54 -19.44
N PRO A 65 -6.60 32.62 -19.60
CA PRO A 65 -6.29 33.93 -19.02
C PRO A 65 -6.35 33.92 -17.49
N THR A 66 -7.16 33.04 -16.90
CA THR A 66 -7.31 32.84 -15.45
C THR A 66 -7.30 31.35 -15.14
N CYS A 67 -7.02 31.00 -13.87
CA CYS A 67 -7.00 29.61 -13.39
C CYS A 67 -5.98 28.69 -14.08
N LYS A 68 -4.82 29.24 -14.51
CA LYS A 68 -3.76 28.51 -15.21
C LYS A 68 -3.30 27.29 -14.42
N TYR A 69 -3.12 27.46 -13.10
CA TYR A 69 -2.68 26.39 -12.22
C TYR A 69 -3.72 25.27 -12.12
N ASN A 70 -5.00 25.62 -11.94
CA ASN A 70 -6.06 24.63 -11.83
C ASN A 70 -6.26 23.86 -13.14
N THR A 71 -6.14 24.54 -14.29
CA THR A 71 -6.26 23.89 -15.61
C THR A 71 -5.13 22.89 -15.85
N ILE A 72 -3.87 23.26 -15.61
CA ILE A 72 -2.75 22.32 -15.80
C ILE A 72 -2.79 21.19 -14.75
N LYS A 73 -3.21 21.47 -13.51
CA LYS A 73 -3.40 20.46 -12.47
C LYS A 73 -4.44 19.42 -12.86
N SER A 74 -5.61 19.85 -13.32
CA SER A 74 -6.66 18.92 -13.81
C SER A 74 -6.13 18.11 -14.98
N PHE A 75 -5.58 18.75 -16.01
CA PHE A 75 -5.07 18.08 -17.19
C PHE A 75 -4.03 16.99 -16.84
N LEU A 76 -3.06 17.30 -15.97
CA LEU A 76 -2.02 16.34 -15.57
C LEU A 76 -2.57 15.22 -14.68
N THR A 77 -3.54 15.53 -13.82
CA THR A 77 -4.18 14.50 -12.98
C THR A 77 -5.06 13.58 -13.81
N ASP A 78 -5.75 14.10 -14.82
CA ASP A 78 -6.62 13.33 -15.71
C ASP A 78 -5.80 12.51 -16.73
N ALA A 79 -4.70 13.07 -17.26
CA ALA A 79 -3.88 12.41 -18.27
C ALA A 79 -2.99 11.28 -17.73
N TYR A 80 -2.63 11.33 -16.44
CA TYR A 80 -1.71 10.37 -15.80
C TYR A 80 -2.29 9.67 -14.57
N GLY A 81 -3.43 10.12 -14.05
CA GLY A 81 -4.16 9.42 -13.01
C GLY A 81 -5.00 8.27 -13.57
N LEU A 82 -5.44 7.40 -12.67
CA LEU A 82 -6.41 6.36 -13.01
C LEU A 82 -7.79 6.98 -13.24
N SER A 83 -8.46 6.58 -14.31
CA SER A 83 -9.89 6.87 -14.54
C SER A 83 -10.76 6.28 -13.44
N GLU A 84 -12.01 6.75 -13.32
CA GLU A 84 -12.97 6.18 -12.35
C GLU A 84 -13.18 4.68 -12.56
N ALA A 85 -13.26 4.23 -13.82
CA ALA A 85 -13.42 2.82 -14.16
C ALA A 85 -12.19 1.99 -13.77
N GLU A 86 -10.97 2.49 -13.99
CA GLU A 86 -9.73 1.81 -13.58
C GLU A 86 -9.58 1.78 -12.07
N LYS A 87 -9.94 2.85 -11.36
CA LYS A 87 -9.98 2.88 -9.89
C LYS A 87 -10.94 1.82 -9.35
N ALA A 88 -12.15 1.73 -9.91
CA ALA A 88 -13.13 0.73 -9.54
C ALA A 88 -12.66 -0.70 -9.85
N ALA A 89 -12.07 -0.92 -11.03
CA ALA A 89 -11.49 -2.21 -11.41
C ALA A 89 -10.36 -2.61 -10.45
N THR A 90 -9.45 -1.68 -10.13
CA THR A 90 -8.35 -1.90 -9.18
C THR A 90 -8.90 -2.26 -7.79
N LEU A 91 -9.92 -1.54 -7.32
CA LEU A 91 -10.57 -1.80 -6.03
C LEU A 91 -11.20 -3.20 -5.96
N LEU A 92 -11.78 -3.67 -7.06
CA LEU A 92 -12.43 -4.99 -7.15
C LEU A 92 -11.43 -6.14 -7.39
N ASP A 93 -10.25 -5.86 -7.96
CA ASP A 93 -9.20 -6.86 -8.19
C ASP A 93 -8.31 -7.09 -6.96
N ILE A 94 -8.46 -6.30 -5.89
CA ILE A 94 -7.87 -6.63 -4.60
C ILE A 94 -8.46 -7.98 -4.17
N LYS A 95 -7.66 -9.06 -4.27
CA LYS A 95 -8.17 -10.42 -4.08
C LYS A 95 -8.15 -10.86 -2.62
N GLU A 96 -7.08 -10.55 -1.88
CA GLU A 96 -6.87 -11.05 -0.53
C GLU A 96 -5.97 -10.14 0.32
N LEU A 97 -6.11 -10.23 1.64
CA LEU A 97 -5.24 -9.56 2.62
C LEU A 97 -3.77 -10.05 2.55
N GLY A 98 -3.55 -11.34 2.32
CA GLY A 98 -2.21 -11.95 2.37
C GLY A 98 -1.52 -11.75 3.73
N ASP A 99 -0.28 -11.27 3.69
CA ASP A 99 0.54 -10.91 4.84
C ASP A 99 0.58 -9.40 5.15
N ARG A 100 -0.29 -8.63 4.49
CA ARG A 100 -0.50 -7.21 4.76
C ARG A 100 -1.36 -7.04 6.00
N LYS A 101 -1.21 -5.89 6.66
CA LYS A 101 -2.13 -5.51 7.73
C LYS A 101 -3.47 -5.06 7.14
N PRO A 102 -4.60 -5.37 7.79
CA PRO A 102 -5.90 -4.81 7.41
C PRO A 102 -5.89 -3.28 7.23
N SER A 103 -5.17 -2.53 8.07
CA SER A 103 -4.96 -1.08 7.89
C SER A 103 -4.26 -0.70 6.58
N GLU A 104 -3.22 -1.43 6.18
CA GLU A 104 -2.50 -1.20 4.92
C GLU A 104 -3.42 -1.41 3.70
N VAL A 105 -4.34 -2.37 3.78
CA VAL A 105 -5.35 -2.59 2.72
C VAL A 105 -6.40 -1.49 2.72
N MET A 106 -6.89 -1.09 3.89
CA MET A 106 -7.87 0.00 4.00
C MET A 106 -7.30 1.32 3.45
N ASP A 107 -6.03 1.62 3.74
CA ASP A 107 -5.37 2.82 3.25
C ASP A 107 -5.28 2.85 1.71
N GLU A 108 -4.96 1.71 1.09
CA GLU A 108 -4.98 1.56 -0.37
C GLU A 108 -6.38 1.77 -0.94
N MET A 109 -7.40 1.14 -0.34
CA MET A 109 -8.79 1.29 -0.77
C MET A 109 -9.26 2.75 -0.67
N LEU A 110 -8.91 3.45 0.41
CA LEU A 110 -9.24 4.87 0.60
C LEU A 110 -8.49 5.76 -0.40
N ALA A 111 -7.23 5.45 -0.72
CA ALA A 111 -6.46 6.20 -1.69
C ALA A 111 -7.05 6.11 -3.11
N LEU A 112 -7.62 4.96 -3.48
CA LEU A 112 -8.27 4.75 -4.78
C LEU A 112 -9.57 5.55 -4.94
N LEU A 113 -10.26 5.88 -3.85
CA LEU A 113 -11.49 6.67 -3.90
C LEU A 113 -11.23 8.13 -4.30
N GLY A 114 -10.06 8.70 -3.96
CA GLY A 114 -9.81 10.13 -4.16
C GLY A 114 -10.89 11.00 -3.50
N ASP A 115 -11.65 11.73 -4.31
CA ASP A 115 -12.74 12.61 -3.85
C ASP A 115 -14.08 11.88 -3.66
N HIS A 116 -14.18 10.61 -4.04
CA HIS A 116 -15.40 9.83 -3.87
C HIS A 116 -15.62 9.45 -2.41
N ARG A 117 -16.85 9.62 -1.94
CA ARG A 117 -17.24 9.12 -0.63
C ARG A 117 -17.40 7.59 -0.68
N PRO A 118 -16.91 6.85 0.33
CA PRO A 118 -17.16 5.42 0.46
C PRO A 118 -18.66 5.12 0.41
N CYS A 119 -19.09 4.28 -0.53
CA CYS A 119 -20.47 3.82 -0.60
C CYS A 119 -20.70 2.60 0.31
N PHE A 120 -21.95 2.12 0.40
CA PHE A 120 -22.29 0.95 1.23
C PHE A 120 -21.48 -0.32 0.88
N LEU A 121 -21.06 -0.45 -0.39
CA LEU A 121 -20.22 -1.57 -0.83
C LEU A 121 -18.78 -1.48 -0.32
N PHE A 122 -18.28 -0.28 0.00
CA PHE A 122 -16.87 -0.10 0.38
C PHE A 122 -16.51 -0.91 1.64
N ARG A 123 -17.37 -0.83 2.68
CA ARG A 123 -17.23 -1.67 3.89
C ARG A 123 -17.27 -3.16 3.54
N HIS A 124 -18.22 -3.54 2.69
CA HIS A 124 -18.41 -4.93 2.33
C HIS A 124 -17.22 -5.50 1.54
N ILE A 125 -16.67 -4.73 0.59
CA ILE A 125 -15.46 -5.08 -0.14
C ILE A 125 -14.32 -5.30 0.85
N PHE A 126 -14.08 -4.35 1.77
CA PHE A 126 -13.02 -4.49 2.77
C PHE A 126 -13.18 -5.77 3.61
N LEU A 127 -14.39 -6.01 4.14
CA LEU A 127 -14.67 -7.21 4.93
C LEU A 127 -14.47 -8.50 4.14
N ARG A 128 -14.76 -8.52 2.83
CA ARG A 128 -14.50 -9.69 1.96
C ARG A 128 -13.01 -9.99 1.77
N LEU A 129 -12.13 -9.00 1.91
CA LEU A 129 -10.67 -9.20 1.82
C LEU A 129 -10.09 -9.86 3.07
N LEU A 130 -10.80 -9.79 4.19
CA LEU A 130 -10.33 -10.29 5.48
C LEU A 130 -10.60 -11.79 5.64
N PRO A 131 -9.68 -12.54 6.30
CA PRO A 131 -9.94 -13.90 6.73
C PRO A 131 -11.21 -14.02 7.61
N GLU A 132 -11.90 -15.15 7.51
CA GLU A 132 -13.16 -15.40 8.23
C GLU A 132 -13.10 -15.10 9.73
N ALA A 133 -12.00 -15.52 10.37
CA ALA A 133 -11.78 -15.33 11.80
C ALA A 133 -11.76 -13.86 12.25
N ILE A 134 -11.43 -12.94 11.35
CA ILE A 134 -11.40 -11.48 11.59
C ILE A 134 -12.71 -10.84 11.11
N ARG A 135 -13.24 -11.34 9.99
CA ARG A 135 -14.45 -10.83 9.36
C ARG A 135 -15.69 -10.95 10.24
N ALA A 136 -15.87 -12.09 10.90
CA ALA A 136 -17.07 -12.35 11.71
C ALA A 136 -17.21 -11.41 12.93
N PRO A 137 -16.17 -11.17 13.75
CA PRO A 137 -16.23 -10.16 14.82
C PRO A 137 -16.52 -8.74 14.29
N LEU A 138 -15.89 -8.35 13.18
CA LEU A 138 -16.03 -7.02 12.61
C LEU A 138 -17.37 -6.76 11.93
N ALA A 139 -18.11 -7.81 11.55
CA ALA A 139 -19.44 -7.66 10.97
C ALA A 139 -20.37 -6.84 11.89
N ASN A 140 -20.20 -7.01 13.21
CA ASN A 140 -20.96 -6.31 14.25
C ASN A 140 -20.23 -5.07 14.81
N SER A 141 -19.09 -4.67 14.24
CA SER A 141 -18.36 -3.48 14.68
C SER A 141 -19.21 -2.23 14.49
N SER A 142 -19.17 -1.34 15.49
CA SER A 142 -19.87 -0.05 15.50
C SER A 142 -19.25 0.98 14.55
N HIS A 143 -18.06 0.73 14.01
CA HIS A 143 -17.33 1.64 13.12
C HIS A 143 -17.87 1.61 11.68
N ASN A 144 -19.09 2.10 11.46
CA ASN A 144 -19.76 2.06 10.15
C ASN A 144 -19.32 3.19 9.19
N SER A 145 -18.77 4.28 9.73
CA SER A 145 -18.31 5.44 8.96
C SER A 145 -16.82 5.73 9.12
N ASP A 146 -16.22 5.33 10.26
CA ASP A 146 -14.78 5.46 10.48
C ASP A 146 -14.04 4.19 10.03
N TYR A 147 -13.71 4.16 8.75
CA TYR A 147 -13.01 3.05 8.13
C TYR A 147 -11.59 2.85 8.65
N ARG A 148 -10.92 3.93 9.10
CA ARG A 148 -9.57 3.83 9.69
C ARG A 148 -9.63 3.19 11.08
N ALA A 149 -10.66 3.51 11.87
CA ALA A 149 -10.90 2.82 13.14
C ALA A 149 -11.28 1.36 12.94
N LEU A 150 -12.17 1.05 11.98
CA LEU A 150 -12.52 -0.32 11.62
C LEU A 150 -11.28 -1.15 11.24
N ALA A 151 -10.37 -0.56 10.48
CA ALA A 151 -9.14 -1.22 10.07
C ALA A 151 -8.16 -1.44 11.23
N LYS A 152 -8.09 -0.53 12.21
CA LYS A 152 -7.32 -0.73 13.45
C LYS A 152 -7.89 -1.85 14.32
N GLU A 153 -9.22 -1.95 14.40
CA GLU A 153 -9.87 -3.07 15.07
C GLU A 153 -9.52 -4.40 14.38
N ALA A 154 -9.55 -4.40 13.05
CA ALA A 154 -9.13 -5.55 12.24
C ALA A 154 -7.65 -5.91 12.46
N ASP A 155 -6.75 -4.93 12.59
CA ASP A 155 -5.33 -5.16 12.91
C ASP A 155 -5.16 -5.86 14.26
N ASN A 156 -5.92 -5.45 15.28
CA ASN A 156 -5.84 -6.06 16.62
C ASN A 156 -6.25 -7.54 16.59
N LEU A 157 -7.31 -7.86 15.84
CA LEU A 157 -7.75 -9.23 15.61
C LEU A 157 -6.75 -10.02 14.75
N TYR A 158 -6.15 -9.38 13.74
CA TYR A 158 -5.11 -10.00 12.94
C TYR A 158 -3.90 -10.38 13.81
N ASN A 159 -3.47 -9.47 14.68
CA ASN A 159 -2.33 -9.68 15.57
C ASN A 159 -2.61 -10.74 16.65
N SER A 160 -3.85 -10.90 17.12
CA SER A 160 -4.20 -11.94 18.10
C SER A 160 -4.24 -13.34 17.50
N LEU A 161 -4.52 -13.44 16.20
CA LEU A 161 -4.52 -14.69 15.44
C LEU A 161 -3.12 -15.09 14.94
N THR A 162 -2.20 -14.13 14.84
CA THR A 162 -0.78 -14.40 14.59
C THR A 162 -0.08 -14.70 15.92
N PRO A 163 0.65 -15.82 16.07
CA PRO A 163 1.51 -16.00 17.23
C PRO A 163 2.60 -14.93 17.18
N ILE A 164 2.47 -13.89 17.98
CA ILE A 164 3.55 -12.94 18.26
C ILE A 164 4.67 -13.78 18.87
N GLY A 165 5.83 -13.78 18.23
CA GLY A 165 7.03 -14.38 18.79
C GLY A 165 7.24 -13.82 20.19
N THR A 166 7.13 -14.69 21.20
CA THR A 166 7.42 -14.38 22.58
C THR A 166 8.80 -13.73 22.64
N VAL A 167 8.84 -12.44 22.98
CA VAL A 167 10.06 -11.76 23.40
C VAL A 167 10.52 -12.50 24.66
N CYS A 168 11.65 -13.20 24.55
CA CYS A 168 12.22 -13.99 25.61
C CYS A 168 12.90 -13.03 26.60
N THR A 169 12.18 -12.54 27.62
CA THR A 169 12.83 -12.16 28.88
C THR A 169 13.20 -13.45 29.61
N THR A 170 14.50 -13.72 29.61
CA THR A 170 15.16 -14.85 30.24
C THR A 170 14.72 -15.04 31.70
N VAL A 171 14.06 -16.15 31.98
CA VAL A 171 14.22 -16.85 33.27
C VAL A 171 14.56 -18.29 32.93
N GLN A 172 15.84 -18.64 33.15
CA GLN A 172 16.33 -20.00 33.01
C GLN A 172 15.63 -20.89 34.06
N GLN A 173 14.95 -21.92 33.60
CA GLN A 173 14.82 -23.14 34.39
C GLN A 173 14.94 -24.35 33.48
N SER A 174 16.05 -25.05 33.69
CA SER A 174 16.41 -26.36 33.14
C SER A 174 15.33 -27.38 33.48
N MET A 175 14.92 -28.22 32.50
CA MET A 175 14.67 -29.66 32.70
C MET A 175 14.88 -30.44 31.40
N LYS A 176 15.42 -31.65 31.57
CA LYS A 176 15.94 -32.56 30.53
C LYS A 176 14.86 -33.46 29.93
N SER A 177 15.06 -33.76 28.64
CA SER A 177 14.78 -35.00 27.89
C SER A 177 13.37 -35.62 27.88
N HIS A 178 12.78 -35.76 26.69
CA HIS A 178 12.49 -37.06 26.07
C HIS A 178 12.28 -36.90 24.55
N ALA A 179 12.64 -37.95 23.81
CA ALA A 179 12.79 -38.01 22.37
C ALA A 179 11.47 -38.03 21.57
N ASP A 180 11.61 -37.74 20.27
CA ASP A 180 10.77 -38.19 19.15
C ASP A 180 9.44 -37.46 18.93
N LEU A 181 9.48 -36.34 18.15
CA LEU A 181 8.39 -35.75 17.34
C LEU A 181 8.84 -34.45 16.59
N SER A 182 10.13 -34.28 16.26
CA SER A 182 10.75 -32.96 16.04
C SER A 182 11.24 -32.62 14.62
N GLU A 183 10.42 -32.72 13.57
CA GLU A 183 10.79 -32.13 12.26
C GLU A 183 9.70 -31.30 11.55
N ILE A 184 8.48 -31.22 12.07
CA ILE A 184 7.41 -30.40 11.46
C ILE A 184 7.25 -29.02 12.14
N ASP A 185 7.82 -28.85 13.34
CA ASP A 185 7.46 -27.75 14.24
C ASP A 185 8.26 -26.46 14.05
N SER A 186 8.83 -26.23 12.86
CA SER A 186 9.68 -25.06 12.58
C SER A 186 9.30 -24.31 11.30
N ILE A 187 8.09 -24.53 10.79
CA ILE A 187 7.51 -23.70 9.73
C ILE A 187 6.70 -22.60 10.42
N CYS A 188 7.05 -21.33 10.21
CA CYS A 188 6.35 -20.22 10.81
C CYS A 188 4.90 -20.16 10.30
N TRP A 189 4.02 -19.52 11.07
CA TRP A 189 2.61 -19.42 10.72
C TRP A 189 2.39 -18.87 9.30
N PHE A 190 3.17 -17.87 8.88
CA PHE A 190 3.07 -17.27 7.54
C PHE A 190 3.34 -18.30 6.43
N HIS A 191 4.41 -19.08 6.55
CA HIS A 191 4.72 -20.15 5.59
C HIS A 191 3.76 -21.35 5.70
N ARG A 192 3.16 -21.60 6.87
CA ARG A 192 2.15 -22.65 7.04
C ARG A 192 0.82 -22.30 6.38
N LYS A 193 0.45 -21.02 6.38
CA LYS A 193 -0.80 -20.53 5.80
C LYS A 193 -0.68 -20.16 4.32
N PHE A 194 0.42 -19.54 3.91
CA PHE A 194 0.58 -18.94 2.58
C PHE A 194 1.65 -19.64 1.71
N GLY A 195 2.35 -20.65 2.22
CA GLY A 195 3.38 -21.37 1.47
C GLY A 195 4.49 -20.43 0.99
N SER A 196 4.97 -20.64 -0.24
CA SER A 196 6.08 -19.89 -0.85
C SER A 196 5.77 -18.42 -1.16
N ASN A 197 4.51 -18.00 -1.01
CA ASN A 197 4.08 -16.62 -1.24
C ASN A 197 4.18 -15.74 0.02
N ALA A 198 4.58 -16.29 1.18
CA ALA A 198 4.78 -15.52 2.41
C ALA A 198 5.98 -14.55 2.27
N ARG A 199 5.78 -13.25 2.52
CA ARG A 199 6.86 -12.24 2.46
C ARG A 199 7.37 -11.82 3.84
N ARG A 200 6.59 -12.04 4.91
CA ARG A 200 6.98 -11.79 6.31
C ARG A 200 7.36 -13.06 7.06
N CYS A 201 8.51 -13.65 6.73
CA CYS A 201 9.06 -14.79 7.47
C CYS A 201 9.57 -14.36 8.85
N THR A 202 9.16 -15.03 9.92
CA THR A 202 9.72 -14.86 11.27
C THR A 202 10.78 -15.92 11.57
N ASN A 203 11.98 -15.49 11.97
CA ASN A 203 13.06 -16.40 12.34
C ASN A 203 12.87 -16.91 13.79
N PRO A 204 13.19 -18.21 14.06
CA PRO A 204 13.72 -19.21 13.14
C PRO A 204 12.63 -19.95 12.35
N CYS A 205 12.69 -19.92 11.02
CA CYS A 205 11.78 -20.68 10.14
C CYS A 205 12.54 -21.56 9.14
N LYS A 206 12.16 -22.83 9.02
CA LYS A 206 12.81 -23.84 8.18
C LYS A 206 12.06 -24.17 6.89
N TYR A 207 11.06 -23.37 6.47
CA TYR A 207 10.22 -23.65 5.29
C TYR A 207 11.02 -23.99 4.01
N PHE A 208 12.04 -23.20 3.69
CA PHE A 208 12.87 -23.43 2.50
C PHE A 208 13.85 -24.60 2.66
N LEU A 209 14.15 -25.03 3.89
CA LEU A 209 15.00 -26.21 4.16
C LEU A 209 14.20 -27.50 3.95
N THR A 210 12.92 -27.53 4.36
CA THR A 210 12.00 -28.64 4.05
C THR A 210 11.65 -28.71 2.57
N PHE A 211 11.52 -27.57 1.87
CA PHE A 211 11.21 -27.54 0.44
C PHE A 211 12.34 -28.14 -0.42
N LYS A 212 13.61 -27.83 -0.13
CA LYS A 212 14.77 -28.46 -0.81
C LYS A 212 14.81 -29.98 -0.64
N ARG A 213 14.32 -30.51 0.48
CA ARG A 213 14.27 -31.96 0.76
C ARG A 213 13.21 -32.68 -0.09
N LYS A 214 12.07 -32.03 -0.38
CA LYS A 214 11.00 -32.60 -1.23
C LYS A 214 11.32 -32.56 -2.72
N VAL A 215 12.02 -31.53 -3.21
CA VAL A 215 12.46 -31.46 -4.62
C VAL A 215 13.49 -32.57 -4.92
N ASN A 216 14.37 -32.89 -3.98
CA ASN A 216 15.34 -33.99 -4.14
C ASN A 216 14.75 -35.40 -3.99
N GLN A 217 13.51 -35.57 -3.51
CA GLN A 217 12.84 -36.87 -3.45
C GLN A 217 11.94 -37.15 -4.67
N GLY A 218 11.81 -36.20 -5.60
CA GLY A 218 10.92 -36.30 -6.76
C GLY A 218 11.60 -36.54 -8.11
N ASN A 219 12.93 -36.61 -8.18
CA ASN A 219 13.64 -36.82 -9.46
C ASN A 219 14.49 -38.09 -9.41
N GLY A 220 13.84 -39.23 -9.61
CA GLY A 220 14.47 -40.56 -9.57
C GLY A 220 13.57 -41.65 -10.17
N ARG A 221 13.00 -41.40 -11.35
CA ARG A 221 12.42 -42.48 -12.18
C ARG A 221 12.64 -42.17 -13.65
N ALA A 222 13.82 -42.56 -14.12
CA ALA A 222 14.11 -42.86 -15.52
C ALA A 222 15.08 -44.05 -15.54
N ASP A 223 14.68 -45.07 -16.30
CA ASP A 223 15.48 -46.14 -16.93
C ASP A 223 16.16 -47.20 -16.05
N GLN A 224 15.63 -48.43 -16.13
CA GLN A 224 16.33 -49.64 -16.63
C GLN A 224 15.47 -50.92 -16.47
N HIS A 225 14.76 -51.31 -17.54
CA HIS A 225 14.79 -52.58 -18.28
C HIS A 225 13.47 -52.81 -19.01
#